data_AF-A0A7X7TB59-F1
#
_entry.id   AF-A0A7X7TB59-F1
#
_cell.length_a   1.000
_cell.length_b   1.000
_cell.length_c   1.000
_cell.angle_alpha   90.00
_cell.angle_beta   90.00
_cell.angle_gamma   90.00
#
_symmetry.space_group_name_H-M   'P 1'
#
loop_
_entity.id
_entity.type
_entity.pdbx_description
1 polymer ?
#
loop_
_entity_poly.entity_id
_entity_poly.type
_entity_poly.pdbx_seq_one_letter_code
_entity_poly.pdbx_strand_id
1 'polypeptide(L)'
;KIDLQLPIYLVAARHMSGVDQVAGAFYLPIERPANKLTFRSEDGSSVEGEDRSEKKKIAKAKGVFNGEFADSLDGSVSFYSACYNYSITQKEGVYGRYDNSASLRPVDFANLLRYTETVIQSTAAAIYDGQISVWPYRLHTDSPCSNCDYRAVCKFDWQINNYRPIPAVNKSEFLAGLAGGDHG
;
A
#
# COMPACT_ATOMS: atom_id res chain seq x y z
N LYS A 1 7.65 4.74 0.24
CA LYS A 1 6.63 5.78 0.58
C LYS A 1 6.01 5.42 1.93
N ILE A 2 5.88 6.38 2.85
CA ILE A 2 5.11 6.22 4.09
C ILE A 2 3.63 6.47 3.76
N ASP A 3 2.74 5.56 4.12
CA ASP A 3 1.31 5.66 3.85
C ASP A 3 0.51 5.05 5.00
N LEU A 4 -0.33 5.87 5.63
CA LEU A 4 -1.23 5.46 6.72
C LEU A 4 -2.70 5.71 6.37
N GLN A 5 -3.00 6.25 5.18
CA GLN A 5 -4.35 6.73 4.89
C GLN A 5 -5.37 5.57 4.91
N LEU A 6 -5.13 4.49 4.14
CA LEU A 6 -6.06 3.35 4.09
C LEU A 6 -6.23 2.67 5.45
N PRO A 7 -5.17 2.34 6.21
CA PRO A 7 -5.33 1.77 7.55
C PRO A 7 -6.07 2.70 8.53
N ILE A 8 -5.83 4.02 8.49
CA ILE A 8 -6.56 4.97 9.35
C ILE A 8 -8.06 4.95 9.02
N TYR A 9 -8.43 4.95 7.74
CA TYR A 9 -9.84 4.84 7.35
C TYR A 9 -10.48 3.52 7.79
N LEU A 10 -9.73 2.41 7.76
CA LEU A 10 -10.20 1.12 8.26
C LEU A 10 -10.44 1.14 9.77
N VAL A 11 -9.51 1.73 10.54
CA VAL A 11 -9.68 1.91 11.98
C VAL A 11 -10.91 2.77 12.27
N ALA A 12 -11.07 3.90 11.57
CA ALA A 12 -12.25 4.76 11.73
C ALA A 12 -13.55 4.02 11.40
N ALA A 13 -13.60 3.30 10.28
CA ALA A 13 -14.77 2.55 9.85
C ALA A 13 -15.16 1.43 10.83
N ARG A 14 -14.17 0.77 11.45
CA ARG A 14 -14.39 -0.26 12.47
C ARG A 14 -15.14 0.26 13.70
N HIS A 15 -15.05 1.55 14.01
CA HIS A 15 -15.75 2.17 15.14
C HIS A 15 -17.11 2.78 14.78
N MET A 16 -17.56 2.67 13.52
CA MET A 16 -18.86 3.18 13.09
C MET A 16 -19.99 2.24 13.53
N SER A 17 -21.13 2.81 13.94
CA SER A 17 -22.32 2.03 14.29
C SER A 17 -22.83 1.23 13.09
N GLY A 18 -23.14 -0.05 13.31
CA GLY A 18 -23.61 -0.96 12.26
C GLY A 18 -22.52 -1.60 11.40
N VAL A 19 -21.24 -1.39 11.74
CA VAL A 19 -20.11 -2.12 11.14
C VAL A 19 -19.65 -3.22 12.08
N ASP A 20 -19.88 -4.47 11.69
CA ASP A 20 -19.42 -5.63 12.48
C ASP A 20 -17.93 -5.89 12.25
N GLN A 21 -17.49 -5.88 10.99
CA GLN A 21 -16.11 -6.12 10.58
C GLN A 21 -15.74 -5.32 9.33
N VAL A 22 -14.48 -4.88 9.27
CA VAL A 22 -13.91 -4.24 8.07
C VAL A 22 -13.15 -5.27 7.24
N ALA A 23 -13.48 -5.36 5.95
CA ALA A 23 -12.89 -6.35 5.06
C ALA A 23 -11.55 -5.89 4.46
N GLY A 24 -11.41 -4.60 4.13
CA GLY A 24 -10.22 -4.07 3.47
C GLY A 24 -10.46 -2.71 2.84
N ALA A 25 -9.41 -2.08 2.34
CA ALA A 25 -9.48 -0.77 1.72
C ALA A 25 -8.56 -0.69 0.49
N PHE A 26 -9.00 0.07 -0.52
CA PHE A 26 -8.34 0.12 -1.82
C PHE A 26 -8.37 1.53 -2.42
N TYR A 27 -7.29 1.88 -3.11
CA TYR A 27 -7.26 2.94 -4.10
C TYR A 27 -7.69 2.40 -5.45
N LEU A 28 -8.74 3.00 -6.02
CA LEU A 28 -9.15 2.73 -7.40
C LEU A 28 -8.49 3.76 -8.32
N PRO A 29 -7.67 3.33 -9.29
CA PRO A 29 -7.13 4.23 -10.30
C PRO A 29 -8.26 4.76 -11.19
N ILE A 30 -8.44 6.08 -11.21
CA ILE A 30 -9.45 6.76 -12.04
C ILE A 30 -8.99 6.83 -13.51
N GLU A 31 -7.68 6.88 -13.72
CA GLU A 31 -7.08 6.95 -15.05
C GLU A 31 -7.19 5.61 -15.78
N ARG A 32 -7.59 5.69 -17.05
CA ARG A 32 -7.48 4.54 -17.96
C ARG A 32 -6.01 4.38 -18.30
N PRO A 33 -5.42 3.18 -18.15
CA PRO A 33 -4.08 2.96 -18.68
C PRO A 33 -4.12 3.27 -20.18
N ALA A 34 -3.29 4.20 -20.62
CA ALA A 34 -3.12 4.47 -22.04
C ALA A 34 -2.71 3.14 -22.69
N ASN A 35 -3.53 2.63 -23.60
CA ASN A 35 -3.05 1.57 -24.49
C ASN A 35 -1.82 2.14 -25.20
N LYS A 36 -0.70 1.41 -25.20
CA LYS A 36 0.42 1.73 -26.09
C LYS A 36 -0.15 1.76 -27.51
N LEU A 37 -0.35 2.95 -28.06
CA LEU A 37 -0.67 3.14 -29.46
C LEU A 37 0.60 2.77 -30.23
N THR A 38 0.59 1.62 -30.89
CA THR A 38 1.60 1.29 -31.88
C THR A 38 1.36 2.17 -33.09
N PHE A 39 2.33 3.02 -33.43
CA PHE A 39 2.26 3.86 -34.61
C PHE A 39 2.55 2.99 -35.84
N ARG A 40 1.66 3.02 -36.84
CA ARG A 40 1.83 2.27 -38.10
C ARG A 40 2.61 3.16 -39.07
N SER A 41 3.81 2.73 -39.48
CA SER A 41 4.58 3.41 -40.53
C SER A 41 4.04 3.06 -41.93
N GLU A 42 4.28 3.94 -42.91
CA GLU A 42 3.74 3.88 -44.29
C GLU A 42 4.33 2.75 -45.16
N ASP A 43 5.36 2.06 -44.67
CA ASP A 43 6.14 1.03 -45.37
C ASP A 43 5.58 -0.40 -45.18
N GLY A 44 4.40 -0.55 -44.59
CA GLY A 44 3.67 -1.82 -44.57
C GLY A 44 4.31 -2.95 -43.74
N SER A 45 5.44 -2.71 -43.07
CA SER A 45 6.05 -3.65 -42.15
C SER A 45 5.39 -3.54 -40.77
N SER A 46 4.31 -4.31 -40.58
CA SER A 46 3.75 -4.54 -39.26
C SER A 46 4.64 -5.52 -38.50
N VAL A 47 5.49 -5.02 -37.60
CA VAL A 47 6.11 -5.85 -36.56
C VAL A 47 5.14 -5.92 -35.38
N GLU A 48 4.74 -7.16 -35.09
CA GLU A 48 3.80 -7.61 -34.04
C GLU A 48 2.33 -7.22 -34.24
N GLY A 49 1.68 -8.01 -35.10
CA GLY A 49 0.26 -8.28 -34.97
C GLY A 49 0.03 -9.35 -33.90
N GLU A 50 -0.90 -9.08 -32.99
CA GLU A 50 -1.99 -10.01 -32.68
C GLU A 50 -3.13 -9.21 -32.05
N ASP A 51 -4.17 -9.02 -32.86
CA ASP A 51 -5.47 -8.52 -32.46
C ASP A 51 -6.12 -9.57 -31.56
N ARG A 52 -6.05 -9.39 -30.23
CA ARG A 52 -6.59 -10.37 -29.28
C ARG A 52 -7.24 -9.71 -28.06
N SER A 53 -8.51 -9.37 -28.25
CA SER A 53 -9.49 -8.86 -27.29
C SER A 53 -9.23 -7.45 -26.79
N GLU A 54 -10.16 -6.56 -27.11
CA GLU A 54 -10.43 -5.30 -26.39
C GLU A 54 -10.89 -5.56 -24.93
N LYS A 55 -10.22 -6.45 -24.18
CA LYS A 55 -10.33 -6.47 -22.73
C LYS A 55 -9.52 -5.29 -22.22
N LYS A 56 -10.15 -4.12 -22.30
CA LYS A 56 -9.79 -2.87 -21.62
C LYS A 56 -9.19 -3.24 -20.27
N LYS A 57 -7.86 -3.23 -20.15
CA LYS A 57 -7.18 -3.65 -18.92
C LYS A 57 -7.60 -2.66 -17.84
N ILE A 58 -8.56 -3.05 -17.02
CA ILE A 58 -8.95 -2.28 -15.85
C ILE A 58 -7.71 -2.19 -14.98
N ALA A 59 -7.31 -0.96 -14.63
CA ALA A 59 -6.21 -0.79 -13.72
C ALA A 59 -6.65 -1.34 -12.35
N LYS A 60 -5.90 -2.33 -11.85
CA LYS A 60 -6.25 -3.05 -10.62
C LYS A 60 -6.27 -2.09 -9.43
N ALA A 61 -7.27 -2.25 -8.58
CA ALA A 61 -7.35 -1.59 -7.30
C ALA A 61 -6.14 -2.00 -6.44
N LYS A 62 -5.50 -1.01 -5.80
CA LYS A 62 -4.30 -1.19 -4.97
C LYS A 62 -4.67 -0.97 -3.51
N GLY A 63 -4.37 -1.93 -2.64
CA GLY A 63 -4.77 -1.84 -1.25
C GLY A 63 -4.42 -3.09 -0.47
N VAL A 64 -5.07 -3.26 0.67
CA VAL A 64 -4.93 -4.41 1.57
C VAL A 64 -6.29 -4.85 2.08
N PHE A 65 -6.47 -6.14 2.31
CA PHE A 65 -7.72 -6.71 2.82
C PHE A 65 -7.48 -7.99 3.61
N ASN A 66 -8.42 -8.35 4.49
CA ASN A 66 -8.46 -9.65 5.15
C ASN A 66 -8.86 -10.73 4.12
N GLY A 67 -7.96 -11.67 3.87
CA GLY A 67 -8.10 -12.72 2.87
C GLY A 67 -9.31 -13.64 3.05
N GLU A 68 -9.89 -13.71 4.25
CA GLU A 68 -11.17 -14.42 4.50
C GLU A 68 -12.33 -13.87 3.67
N PHE A 69 -12.28 -12.58 3.29
CA PHE A 69 -13.31 -11.94 2.47
C PHE A 69 -13.03 -12.02 0.96
N ALA A 70 -12.04 -12.80 0.52
CA ALA A 70 -11.68 -12.87 -0.90
C ALA A 70 -12.86 -13.29 -1.80
N ASP A 71 -13.64 -14.28 -1.38
CA ASP A 71 -14.81 -14.75 -2.16
C ASP A 71 -15.94 -13.72 -2.18
N SER A 72 -16.08 -12.93 -1.11
CA SER A 72 -17.03 -11.81 -1.05
C SER A 72 -16.57 -10.62 -1.90
N LEU A 73 -15.25 -10.43 -2.03
CA LEU A 73 -14.64 -9.34 -2.78
C LEU A 73 -14.67 -9.59 -4.29
N ASP A 74 -14.30 -10.80 -4.71
CA ASP A 74 -14.33 -11.26 -6.11
C ASP A 74 -14.41 -12.80 -6.15
N GLY A 75 -15.64 -13.32 -6.07
CA GLY A 75 -15.92 -14.76 -6.11
C GLY A 75 -15.74 -15.42 -7.48
N SER A 76 -15.36 -14.67 -8.51
CA SER A 76 -15.14 -15.19 -9.87
C SER A 76 -13.70 -15.64 -10.13
N VAL A 77 -12.82 -15.48 -9.14
CA VAL A 77 -11.37 -15.70 -9.28
C VAL A 77 -11.02 -17.18 -9.33
N SER A 78 -10.43 -17.62 -10.44
CA SER A 78 -9.86 -18.95 -10.59
C SER A 78 -8.34 -18.99 -10.34
N PHE A 79 -7.61 -18.00 -10.85
CA PHE A 79 -6.16 -17.89 -10.67
C PHE A 79 -5.71 -16.47 -10.33
N TYR A 80 -6.24 -15.45 -11.03
CA TYR A 80 -5.97 -14.03 -10.74
C TYR A 80 -7.25 -13.21 -10.76
N SER A 81 -7.36 -12.27 -9.82
CA SER A 81 -8.42 -11.25 -9.91
C SER A 81 -8.10 -10.25 -11.03
N ALA A 82 -9.13 -9.90 -11.80
CA ALA A 82 -9.07 -8.86 -12.82
C ALA A 82 -9.09 -7.46 -12.20
N CYS A 83 -9.77 -7.31 -11.06
CA CYS A 83 -10.03 -6.02 -10.41
C CYS A 83 -9.07 -5.73 -9.26
N TYR A 84 -8.58 -6.76 -8.56
CA TYR A 84 -7.77 -6.61 -7.35
C TYR A 84 -6.39 -7.26 -7.50
N ASN A 85 -5.43 -6.79 -6.72
CA ASN A 85 -4.07 -7.36 -6.72
C ASN A 85 -3.96 -8.61 -5.83
N TYR A 86 -4.66 -9.71 -6.17
CA TYR A 86 -4.43 -11.02 -5.54
C TYR A 86 -4.63 -12.19 -6.52
N SER A 87 -4.18 -13.37 -6.10
CA SER A 87 -4.24 -14.62 -6.86
C SER A 87 -4.53 -15.79 -5.93
N ILE A 88 -5.19 -16.83 -6.45
CA ILE A 88 -5.44 -18.07 -5.72
C ILE A 88 -4.49 -19.14 -6.25
N THR A 89 -3.76 -19.78 -5.34
CA THR A 89 -2.90 -20.94 -5.66
C THR A 89 -3.48 -22.21 -5.09
N GLN A 90 -3.14 -23.36 -5.69
CA GLN A 90 -3.63 -24.66 -5.22
C GLN A 90 -3.08 -25.04 -3.83
N LYS A 91 -1.87 -24.59 -3.49
CA LYS A 91 -1.20 -24.97 -2.23
C LYS A 91 -1.61 -24.09 -1.05
N GLU A 92 -1.70 -22.78 -1.27
CA GLU A 92 -1.83 -21.79 -0.20
C GLU A 92 -3.02 -20.83 -0.41
N GLY A 93 -3.89 -21.13 -1.37
CA GLY A 93 -5.08 -20.34 -1.66
C GLY A 93 -4.74 -18.88 -1.98
N VAL A 94 -5.50 -17.96 -1.38
CA VAL A 94 -5.34 -16.50 -1.52
C VAL A 94 -4.02 -15.96 -0.96
N TYR A 95 -3.25 -16.79 -0.24
CA TYR A 95 -2.00 -16.41 0.42
C TYR A 95 -0.74 -16.85 -0.35
N GLY A 96 -0.87 -17.63 -1.43
CA GLY A 96 0.29 -18.22 -2.11
C GLY A 96 1.23 -17.26 -2.84
N ARG A 97 0.88 -15.98 -2.95
CA ARG A 97 1.76 -14.90 -3.45
C ARG A 97 1.86 -13.79 -2.43
N TYR A 98 2.08 -14.15 -1.17
CA TYR A 98 1.84 -13.28 -0.02
C TYR A 98 2.51 -11.91 -0.13
N ASP A 99 3.80 -11.86 -0.46
CA ASP A 99 4.57 -10.61 -0.56
C ASP A 99 4.10 -9.65 -1.64
N ASN A 100 3.50 -10.17 -2.71
CA ASN A 100 3.07 -9.39 -3.88
C ASN A 100 1.54 -9.25 -3.99
N SER A 101 0.80 -9.75 -2.99
CA SER A 101 -0.65 -9.79 -2.94
C SER A 101 -1.21 -8.75 -1.95
N ALA A 102 -2.41 -8.23 -2.21
CA ALA A 102 -3.18 -7.39 -1.29
C ALA A 102 -3.80 -8.19 -0.14
N SER A 103 -3.92 -9.51 -0.27
CA SER A 103 -4.50 -10.39 0.75
C SER A 103 -3.58 -10.49 1.96
N LEU A 104 -4.14 -10.26 3.14
CA LEU A 104 -3.51 -10.45 4.44
C LEU A 104 -4.20 -11.59 5.18
N ARG A 105 -3.42 -12.39 5.90
CA ARG A 105 -3.99 -13.34 6.86
C ARG A 105 -4.76 -12.56 7.93
N PRO A 106 -5.83 -13.12 8.53
CA PRO A 106 -6.66 -12.41 9.50
C PRO A 106 -5.85 -11.81 10.66
N VAL A 107 -4.87 -12.58 11.17
CA VAL A 107 -3.96 -12.14 12.23
C VAL A 107 -3.09 -10.96 11.80
N ASP A 108 -2.55 -11.00 10.58
CA ASP A 108 -1.69 -9.93 10.04
C ASP A 108 -2.51 -8.66 9.76
N PHE A 109 -3.75 -8.83 9.29
CA PHE A 109 -4.70 -7.73 9.11
C PHE A 109 -5.06 -7.08 10.45
N ALA A 110 -5.37 -7.87 11.47
CA ALA A 110 -5.64 -7.36 12.83
C ALA A 110 -4.41 -6.66 13.43
N ASN A 111 -3.21 -7.20 13.22
CA ASN A 111 -1.96 -6.58 13.66
C ASN A 111 -1.70 -5.24 12.96
N LEU A 112 -2.00 -5.13 11.67
CA LEU A 112 -1.92 -3.87 10.92
C LEU A 112 -2.86 -2.80 11.50
N LEU A 113 -4.11 -3.16 11.82
CA LEU A 113 -5.07 -2.22 12.41
C LEU A 113 -4.62 -1.74 13.80
N ARG A 114 -4.20 -2.68 14.65
CA ARG A 114 -3.68 -2.38 15.99
C ARG A 114 -2.41 -1.51 15.94
N TYR A 115 -1.49 -1.81 15.04
CA TYR A 115 -0.30 -0.98 14.82
C TYR A 115 -0.68 0.44 14.39
N THR A 116 -1.67 0.56 13.50
CA THR A 116 -2.18 1.86 13.05
C THR A 116 -2.75 2.66 14.21
N GLU A 117 -3.55 2.04 15.10
CA GLU A 117 -4.04 2.67 16.33
C GLU A 117 -2.88 3.18 17.22
N THR A 118 -1.84 2.36 17.42
CA THR A 118 -0.63 2.75 18.18
C THR A 118 0.09 3.94 17.54
N VAL A 119 0.21 3.97 16.21
CA VAL A 119 0.83 5.09 15.49
C VAL A 119 0.01 6.36 15.64
N ILE A 120 -1.33 6.28 15.53
CA ILE A 120 -2.21 7.44 15.76
C ILE A 120 -2.03 7.98 17.18
N GLN A 121 -2.09 7.11 18.19
CA GLN A 121 -1.98 7.49 19.60
C GLN A 121 -0.61 8.10 19.92
N SER A 122 0.48 7.46 19.49
CA SER A 122 1.84 7.96 19.75
C SER A 122 2.11 9.28 19.02
N THR A 123 1.59 9.45 17.80
CA THR A 123 1.69 10.71 17.06
C THR A 123 0.90 11.83 17.76
N ALA A 124 -0.33 11.55 18.20
CA ALA A 124 -1.14 12.53 18.92
C ALA A 124 -0.51 12.94 20.25
N ALA A 125 0.04 11.98 21.01
CA ALA A 125 0.75 12.24 22.25
C ALA A 125 2.00 13.11 22.01
N ALA A 126 2.82 12.78 21.01
CA ALA A 126 3.99 13.57 20.64
C ALA A 126 3.63 15.02 20.27
N ILE A 127 2.54 15.21 19.53
CA ILE A 127 2.03 16.56 19.20
C ILE A 127 1.59 17.29 20.47
N TYR A 128 0.84 16.63 21.34
CA TYR A 128 0.35 17.20 22.61
C TYR A 128 1.52 17.62 23.53
N ASP A 129 2.58 16.81 23.57
CA ASP A 129 3.80 17.07 24.34
C ASP A 129 4.71 18.15 23.70
N GLY A 130 4.31 18.72 22.56
CA GLY A 130 5.06 19.78 21.88
C GLY A 130 6.34 19.27 21.20
N GLN A 131 6.40 18.00 20.79
CA GLN A 131 7.54 17.46 20.07
C GLN A 131 7.62 18.03 18.64
N ILE A 132 8.45 19.06 18.46
CA ILE A 132 8.65 19.78 17.18
C ILE A 132 10.04 19.54 16.56
N SER A 133 10.76 18.52 17.03
CA SER A 133 12.12 18.22 16.58
C SER A 133 12.20 17.98 15.08
N VAL A 134 13.19 18.58 14.42
CA VAL A 134 13.42 18.41 12.98
C VAL A 134 14.14 17.09 12.73
N TRP A 135 13.38 16.05 12.39
CA TRP A 135 13.93 14.70 12.20
C TRP A 135 13.42 14.03 10.91
N PRO A 136 13.83 14.53 9.73
CA PRO A 136 13.37 14.00 8.44
C PRO A 136 13.86 12.57 8.22
N TYR A 137 12.98 11.72 7.70
CA TYR A 137 13.36 10.36 7.32
C TYR A 137 14.19 10.33 6.04
N ARG A 138 14.90 9.21 5.87
CA ARG A 138 15.51 8.80 4.61
C ARG A 138 15.15 7.33 4.34
N LEU A 139 14.42 7.11 3.26
CA LEU A 139 14.05 5.77 2.77
C LEU A 139 14.65 5.61 1.38
N HIS A 140 15.69 4.78 1.25
CA HIS A 140 16.55 4.77 0.06
C HIS A 140 17.07 6.19 -0.26
N THR A 141 16.71 6.71 -1.43
CA THR A 141 17.00 8.07 -1.89
C THR A 141 15.91 9.08 -1.53
N ASP A 142 14.76 8.61 -1.03
CA ASP A 142 13.59 9.45 -0.76
C ASP A 142 13.72 10.14 0.60
N SER A 143 13.35 11.42 0.62
CA SER A 143 13.29 12.24 1.81
C SER A 143 12.13 13.24 1.69
N PRO A 144 11.45 13.60 2.80
CA PRO A 144 10.38 14.58 2.76
C PRO A 144 10.88 16.00 2.40
N CYS A 145 12.18 16.27 2.57
CA CYS A 145 12.79 17.58 2.36
C CYS A 145 12.62 18.12 0.92
N SER A 146 12.50 17.26 -0.08
CA SER A 146 12.33 17.67 -1.49
C SER A 146 10.99 18.34 -1.77
N ASN A 147 9.94 18.00 -1.00
CA ASN A 147 8.58 18.49 -1.16
C ASN A 147 8.10 19.30 0.06
N CYS A 148 9.03 19.83 0.88
CA CYS A 148 8.71 20.54 2.11
C CYS A 148 8.82 22.06 1.93
N ASP A 149 7.70 22.76 2.03
CA ASP A 149 7.63 24.22 1.92
C ASP A 149 8.38 24.95 3.05
N TYR A 150 8.61 24.28 4.17
CA TYR A 150 9.28 24.83 5.36
C TYR A 150 10.79 24.57 5.38
N ARG A 151 11.39 24.12 4.28
CA ARG A 151 12.83 23.81 4.20
C ARG A 151 13.71 24.99 4.63
N ALA A 152 13.37 26.22 4.24
CA ALA A 152 14.12 27.42 4.60
C ALA A 152 14.03 27.79 6.10
N VAL A 153 12.98 27.33 6.77
CA VAL A 153 12.67 27.64 8.17
C VAL A 153 13.33 26.64 9.11
N CYS A 154 13.28 25.35 8.79
CA CYS A 154 13.74 24.28 9.69
C CYS A 154 15.26 24.23 9.92
N LYS A 155 16.06 24.91 9.08
CA LYS A 155 17.54 24.94 9.13
C LYS A 155 18.22 23.55 9.09
N PHE A 156 17.52 22.52 8.63
CA PHE A 156 18.12 21.20 8.46
C PHE A 156 19.19 21.25 7.35
N ASP A 157 20.41 20.89 7.73
CA ASP A 157 21.56 20.75 6.84
C ASP A 157 22.18 19.36 7.02
N TRP A 158 22.27 18.59 5.94
CA TRP A 158 22.77 17.21 5.96
C TRP A 158 24.27 17.09 6.22
N GLN A 159 25.03 18.19 6.15
CA GLN A 159 26.46 18.20 6.47
C GLN A 159 26.71 18.18 7.98
N ILE A 160 25.73 18.61 8.79
CA ILE A 160 25.85 18.71 10.25
C ILE A 160 24.70 18.03 11.01
N ASN A 161 23.60 17.69 10.33
CA ASN A 161 22.46 16.95 10.87
C ASN A 161 22.31 15.60 10.17
N ASN A 162 21.69 14.65 10.86
CA ASN A 162 21.46 13.30 10.34
C ASN A 162 20.00 13.08 9.97
N TYR A 163 19.78 12.38 8.85
CA TYR A 163 18.47 11.82 8.53
C TYR A 163 18.17 10.63 9.46
N ARG A 164 16.88 10.36 9.71
CA ARG A 164 16.43 9.11 10.31
C ARG A 164 16.36 8.02 9.22
N PRO A 165 17.27 7.03 9.19
CA PRO A 165 17.18 5.96 8.20
C PRO A 165 15.93 5.11 8.46
N ILE A 166 15.18 4.81 7.42
CA ILE A 166 14.11 3.82 7.45
C ILE A 166 14.56 2.63 6.57
N PRO A 167 14.69 1.42 7.14
CA PRO A 167 15.07 0.25 6.38
C PRO A 167 13.97 -0.12 5.37
N ALA A 168 14.39 -0.58 4.20
CA ALA A 168 13.48 -1.09 3.20
C ALA A 168 13.19 -2.56 3.48
N VAL A 169 12.05 -2.80 4.11
CA VAL A 169 11.58 -4.15 4.46
C VAL A 169 10.52 -4.60 3.46
N ASN A 170 10.47 -5.91 3.19
CA ASN A 170 9.39 -6.48 2.40
C ASN A 170 8.10 -6.63 3.24
N LYS A 171 7.01 -7.03 2.60
CA LYS A 171 5.71 -7.17 3.27
C LYS A 171 5.75 -8.20 4.40
N SER A 172 6.29 -9.40 4.17
CA SER A 172 6.36 -10.45 5.19
C SER A 172 7.22 -10.04 6.39
N GLU A 173 8.35 -9.38 6.14
CA GLU A 173 9.24 -8.85 7.18
C GLU A 173 8.55 -7.75 8.00
N PHE A 174 7.86 -6.81 7.33
CA PHE A 174 7.08 -5.78 8.01
C PHE A 174 6.00 -6.39 8.92
N LEU A 175 5.21 -7.34 8.41
CA LEU A 175 4.14 -7.99 9.17
C LEU A 175 4.67 -8.82 10.34
N ALA A 176 5.82 -9.49 10.17
CA ALA A 176 6.51 -10.18 11.26
C ALA A 176 6.93 -9.20 12.36
N GLY A 177 7.42 -8.01 12.00
CA GLY A 177 7.73 -6.93 12.94
C GLY A 177 6.51 -6.46 13.73
N LEU A 178 5.33 -6.40 13.11
CA LEU A 178 4.09 -6.05 13.82
C LEU A 178 3.68 -7.08 14.87
N ALA A 179 3.99 -8.36 14.64
CA ALA A 179 3.69 -9.44 15.58
C ALA A 179 4.66 -9.45 16.77
N GLY A 180 5.90 -9.01 16.57
CA GLY A 180 6.97 -9.00 17.59
C GLY A 180 6.88 -7.89 18.63
N GLY A 181 6.01 -6.89 18.47
CA GLY A 181 5.78 -5.82 19.44
C GLY A 181 6.94 -4.84 19.62
N ASP A 182 7.99 -4.90 18.78
CA ASP A 182 9.15 -4.03 18.89
C ASP A 182 8.85 -2.71 18.15
N HIS A 183 8.47 -1.69 18.92
CA HIS A 183 8.25 -0.33 18.44
C HIS A 183 9.33 0.57 19.05
N GLY A 184 10.54 0.46 18.52
CA GLY A 184 11.67 1.37 18.77
C GLY A 184 11.85 2.40 17.65
#